data_AF-A0A966X567-F1
#
_entry.id   AF-A0A966X567-F1
#
_cell.length_a   1.000
_cell.length_b   1.000
_cell.length_c   1.000
_cell.angle_alpha   90.00
_cell.angle_beta   90.00
_cell.angle_gamma   90.00
#
_symmetry.space_group_name_H-M   'P 1'
#
loop_
_entity.id
_entity.type
_entity.pdbx_description
1 polymer ?
#
loop_
_entity_poly.entity_id
_entity_poly.type
_entity_poly.pdbx_seq_one_letter_code
_entity_poly.pdbx_strand_id
1 'polypeptide(L)' 'MTEAERKDTPEQAEFRAHCQTWLENNHPGTPPVHIPQGALELSDPAAMDWLKAWQKSAYDAGLIGCDYPLEHGGGGKDNC' A
#
# COMPACT_ATOMS: atom_id res chain seq x y z
N MET A 1 -17.28 -15.28 -17.75
CA MET A 1 -16.28 -15.55 -16.71
C MET A 1 -16.22 -14.30 -15.86
N THR A 2 -16.46 -14.41 -14.56
CA THR A 2 -16.40 -13.25 -13.66
C THR A 2 -14.94 -12.91 -13.38
N GLU A 3 -14.65 -11.67 -13.05
CA GLU A 3 -13.30 -11.19 -12.70
C GLU A 3 -12.66 -12.02 -11.58
N ALA A 4 -13.49 -12.66 -10.75
CA ALA A 4 -13.11 -13.59 -9.67
C ALA A 4 -12.50 -14.92 -10.15
N GLU A 5 -12.61 -15.30 -11.43
CA GLU A 5 -12.09 -16.57 -11.95
C GLU A 5 -10.68 -16.45 -12.57
N ARG A 6 -10.14 -15.23 -12.69
CA ARG A 6 -8.85 -14.98 -13.34
C ARG A 6 -7.72 -15.29 -12.35
N LYS A 7 -6.90 -16.30 -12.66
CA LYS A 7 -5.67 -16.60 -11.91
C LYS A 7 -4.63 -15.51 -12.18
N ASP A 8 -3.88 -15.13 -11.16
CA ASP A 8 -2.72 -14.23 -11.27
C ASP A 8 -1.75 -14.74 -12.35
N THR A 9 -1.12 -13.82 -13.09
CA THR A 9 0.13 -14.12 -13.80
C THR A 9 1.24 -14.44 -12.79
N PRO A 10 2.34 -15.10 -13.19
CA PRO A 10 3.49 -15.29 -12.30
C PRO A 10 3.97 -14.00 -11.65
N GLU A 11 4.03 -12.90 -12.41
CA GLU A 11 4.48 -11.59 -11.92
C GLU A 11 3.51 -10.99 -10.89
N GLN A 12 2.20 -11.15 -11.10
CA GLN A 12 1.17 -10.74 -10.14
C GLN A 12 1.25 -11.57 -8.85
N ALA A 13 1.48 -12.88 -8.97
CA ALA A 13 1.62 -13.76 -7.82
C ALA A 13 2.89 -13.45 -7.01
N GLU A 14 4.01 -13.17 -7.68
CA GLU A 14 5.25 -12.72 -7.05
C GLU A 14 5.06 -11.38 -6.33
N PHE A 15 4.39 -10.41 -6.96
CA PHE A 15 4.09 -9.13 -6.33
C PHE A 15 3.17 -9.29 -5.11
N ARG A 16 2.12 -10.12 -5.22
CA ARG A 16 1.24 -10.43 -4.09
C ARG A 16 2.02 -11.03 -2.92
N ALA A 17 2.91 -11.98 -3.19
CA ALA A 17 3.75 -12.61 -2.16
C ALA A 17 4.71 -11.60 -1.50
N HIS A 18 5.30 -10.70 -2.29
CA HIS A 18 6.10 -9.58 -1.80
C HIS A 18 5.29 -8.67 -0.87
N CYS A 19 4.09 -8.24 -1.29
CA CYS A 19 3.21 -7.39 -0.50
C CYS A 19 2.82 -8.05 0.84
N GLN A 20 2.44 -9.33 0.80
CA GLN A 20 2.09 -10.09 2.01
C GLN A 20 3.26 -10.16 2.99
N THR A 21 4.43 -10.58 2.50
CA THR A 21 5.64 -10.69 3.31
C THR A 21 6.03 -9.33 3.91
N TRP A 22 5.93 -8.26 3.13
CA TRP A 22 6.27 -6.93 3.62
C TRP A 22 5.28 -6.46 4.69
N LEU A 23 3.97 -6.63 4.48
CA LEU A 23 2.94 -6.25 5.45
C LEU A 23 3.10 -7.02 6.77
N GLU A 24 3.34 -8.33 6.72
CA GLU A 24 3.56 -9.16 7.92
C GLU A 24 4.73 -8.65 8.78
N ASN A 25 5.80 -8.17 8.13
CA ASN A 25 7.01 -7.75 8.82
C ASN A 25 7.04 -6.25 9.20
N ASN A 26 6.23 -5.41 8.54
CA ASN A 26 6.35 -3.94 8.64
C ASN A 26 5.08 -3.23 9.10
N HIS A 27 3.95 -3.93 9.27
CA HIS A 27 2.70 -3.30 9.73
C HIS A 27 2.93 -2.48 11.02
N PRO A 28 2.49 -1.21 11.11
CA PRO A 28 2.87 -0.28 12.18
C PRO A 28 2.14 -0.56 13.51
N GLY A 29 1.47 -1.71 13.62
CA GLY A 29 0.60 -2.07 14.73
C GLY A 29 -0.60 -1.14 14.90
N THR A 30 -1.07 -1.04 16.14
CA THR A 30 -2.17 -0.15 16.54
C THR A 30 -1.64 1.27 16.72
N PRO A 31 -2.30 2.29 16.11
CA PRO A 31 -1.89 3.68 16.31
C PRO A 31 -2.04 4.09 17.78
N PRO A 32 -1.09 4.88 18.32
CA PRO A 32 -1.18 5.38 19.70
C PRO A 32 -2.18 6.54 19.86
N VAL A 33 -2.79 6.98 18.74
CA VAL A 33 -3.74 8.09 18.64
C VAL A 33 -4.97 7.65 17.84
N HIS A 34 -6.10 8.32 18.03
CA HIS A 34 -7.31 8.02 17.27
C HIS A 34 -7.12 8.41 15.79
N ILE A 35 -7.33 7.45 14.89
CA ILE A 35 -7.34 7.70 13.45
C ILE A 35 -8.80 7.72 12.97
N PRO A 36 -9.30 8.85 12.43
CA PRO A 36 -10.64 8.91 11.87
C PRO A 36 -10.75 8.08 10.59
N GLN A 37 -11.96 7.64 10.26
CA GLN A 37 -12.23 6.86 9.05
C GLN A 37 -12.21 7.75 7.79
N GLY A 38 -12.65 9.01 7.89
CA GLY A 38 -12.68 9.96 6.79
C GLY A 38 -11.45 10.88 6.76
N ALA A 39 -10.87 11.07 5.56
CA ALA A 39 -9.75 11.99 5.37
C ALA A 39 -10.10 13.46 5.69
N LEU A 40 -11.37 13.87 5.51
CA LEU A 40 -11.83 15.24 5.83
C LEU A 40 -11.95 15.50 7.34
N GLU A 41 -12.01 14.44 8.15
CA GLU A 41 -12.12 14.52 9.61
C GLU A 41 -10.73 14.57 10.30
N LEU A 42 -9.69 14.33 9.52
CA LEU A 42 -8.32 14.21 9.96
C LEU A 42 -7.72 15.59 10.27
N SER A 43 -7.80 15.96 11.54
CA SER A 43 -7.40 17.27 12.04
C SER A 43 -6.29 17.22 13.10
N ASP A 44 -6.06 16.06 13.71
CA ASP A 44 -5.00 15.86 14.70
C ASP A 44 -3.62 15.72 13.99
N PRO A 45 -2.65 16.61 14.28
CA PRO A 45 -1.29 16.50 13.72
C PRO A 45 -0.59 15.18 14.06
N ALA A 46 -0.80 14.62 15.24
CA ALA A 46 -0.17 13.36 15.64
C ALA A 46 -0.71 12.17 14.82
N ALA A 47 -2.02 12.16 14.56
CA ALA A 47 -2.63 11.20 13.65
C ALA A 47 -2.08 11.35 12.22
N MET A 48 -1.85 12.60 11.79
CA MET A 48 -1.27 12.87 10.47
C MET A 48 0.17 12.38 10.33
N ASP A 49 1.01 12.63 11.32
CA ASP A 49 2.41 12.19 11.28
C ASP A 49 2.52 10.67 11.31
N TRP A 50 1.69 9.99 12.11
CA TRP A 50 1.62 8.53 12.15
C TRP A 50 1.23 7.94 10.79
N LEU A 51 0.17 8.47 10.15
CA LEU A 51 -0.27 8.02 8.83
C LEU A 51 0.76 8.28 7.74
N LYS A 52 1.39 9.46 7.73
CA LYS A 52 2.44 9.80 6.76
C LYS A 52 3.63 8.87 6.86
N ALA A 53 4.08 8.58 8.08
CA ALA A 53 5.19 7.65 8.30
C ALA A 53 4.86 6.26 7.74
N TRP A 54 3.66 5.75 8.03
CA TRP A 54 3.21 4.47 7.52
C TRP A 54 3.11 4.46 5.98
N GLN A 55 2.39 5.41 5.39
CA GLN A 55 2.20 5.50 3.95
C GLN A 55 3.53 5.69 3.21
N LYS A 56 4.46 6.48 3.76
CA LYS A 56 5.80 6.62 3.20
C LYS A 56 6.56 5.29 3.19
N SER A 57 6.50 4.51 4.28
CA SER A 57 7.19 3.22 4.32
C SER A 57 6.64 2.23 3.27
N ALA A 58 5.33 2.23 3.04
CA ALA A 58 4.71 1.41 2.00
C ALA A 58 5.08 1.90 0.58
N TYR A 59 5.16 3.22 0.38
CA TYR A 59 5.66 3.80 -0.87
C TYR A 59 7.11 3.41 -1.14
N ASP A 60 8.00 3.56 -0.15
CA ASP A 60 9.41 3.19 -0.28
C ASP A 60 9.59 1.69 -0.58
N ALA A 61 8.65 0.85 -0.12
CA ALA A 61 8.61 -0.59 -0.39
C ALA A 61 8.00 -0.97 -1.76
N GLY A 62 7.56 0.02 -2.54
CA GLY A 62 6.99 -0.18 -3.88
C GLY A 62 5.55 -0.70 -3.89
N LEU A 63 4.82 -0.58 -2.78
CA LEU A 63 3.42 -1.02 -2.67
C LEU A 63 2.43 0.04 -3.17
N ILE A 64 2.82 1.31 -3.18
CA ILE A 64 1.96 2.44 -3.56
C ILE A 64 2.32 2.92 -4.97
N GLY A 65 1.32 3.11 -5.83
CA GLY A 65 1.55 3.51 -7.24
C GLY A 65 2.30 2.46 -8.05
N CYS A 66 2.13 1.17 -7.70
CA CYS A 66 2.89 0.09 -8.28
C CYS A 66 2.59 -0.12 -9.79
N ASP A 67 1.41 0.30 -10.24
CA ASP A 67 0.92 0.25 -11.62
C ASP A 67 1.28 1.49 -12.45
N TYR A 68 1.75 2.57 -11.80
CA TYR A 68 2.09 3.80 -12.50
C TYR A 68 3.38 3.63 -13.32
N PRO A 69 3.52 4.35 -14.46
CA PRO A 69 4.72 4.29 -15.28
C PRO A 69 6.00 4.64 -14.50
N LEU A 70 7.10 3.92 -14.81
CA LEU A 70 8.42 4.17 -14.21
C LEU A 70 8.91 5.62 -14.45
N GLU A 71 8.61 6.18 -15.61
CA GLU A 71 8.97 7.57 -15.98
C GLU A 71 8.29 8.64 -15.11
N HIS A 72 7.26 8.25 -14.35
CA HIS A 72 6.56 9.10 -13.39
C HIS A 72 6.85 8.68 -11.93
N GLY A 73 7.82 7.78 -11.71
CA GLY A 73 8.20 7.30 -10.39
C GLY A 73 7.29 6.22 -9.81
N GLY A 74 6.47 5.56 -10.65
CA GLY A 74 5.68 4.40 -10.27
C GLY A 74 6.43 3.08 -10.33
N GLY A 75 5.73 1.96 -10.12
CA GLY A 75 6.31 0.61 -10.14
C GLY A 75 6.32 -0.11 -11.49
N GLY A 76 5.63 0.44 -12.50
CA GLY A 76 5.55 -0.12 -13.86
C GLY A 76 4.92 -1.51 -13.96
N LYS A 77 4.14 -1.92 -12.96
CA LYS A 77 3.51 -3.24 -12.93
C LYS A 77 2.23 -3.25 -13.73
N ASP A 78 1.92 -4.38 -14.33
CA ASP A 78 0.74 -4.53 -15.17
C ASP A 78 -0.40 -5.16 -14.36
N ASN A 79 -1.50 -4.42 -14.19
CA ASN A 79 -2.70 -4.85 -13.45
C ASN A 79 -2.40 -5.41 -12.04
N CYS A 80 -1.59 -4.71 -11.24
CA CYS A 80 -1.19 -5.09 -9.88
C CYS A 80 -1.76 -4.17 -8.82
#